data_AF-A0A1H9B9H0-F1
#
_entry.id   AF-A0A1H9B9H0-F1
#
_cell.length_a   1.000
_cell.length_b   1.000
_cell.length_c   1.000
_cell.angle_alpha   90.00
_cell.angle_beta   90.00
_cell.angle_gamma   90.00
#
_symmetry.space_group_name_H-M   'P 1'
#
loop_
_entity.id
_entity.type
_entity.pdbx_description
1 polymer ?
#
loop_
_entity_poly.entity_id
_entity_poly.type
_entity_poly.pdbx_seq_one_letter_code
_entity_poly.pdbx_strand_id
1 'polypeptide(L)' 'MQGVSTHWLRHTTLTWVERHFGHAIARAYAGHHDHPDDSTSIYTRAQLPELATALATLTGEPHPLTLEQPDTHPPADRTR' A
#
# COMPACT_ATOMS: atom_id res chain seq x y z
N MET A 1 28.73 6.80 -16.25
CA MET A 1 28.08 5.85 -15.34
C MET A 1 26.69 6.38 -15.05
N GLN A 2 25.65 5.72 -15.53
CA GLN A 2 24.29 6.07 -15.13
C GLN A 2 24.04 5.32 -13.82
N GLY A 3 24.40 5.95 -12.70
CA GLY A 3 24.31 5.34 -11.38
C GLY A 3 22.87 5.22 -10.89
N VAL A 4 22.70 4.47 -9.79
CA VAL A 4 21.45 4.45 -9.03
C VAL A 4 21.11 5.89 -8.60
N SER A 5 19.96 6.40 -9.05
CA SER A 5 19.46 7.74 -8.71
C SER A 5 18.12 7.64 -7.98
N THR A 6 17.73 8.70 -7.28
CA THR A 6 16.43 8.76 -6.59
C THR A 6 15.25 8.58 -7.55
N HIS A 7 15.34 9.15 -8.75
CA HIS A 7 14.32 8.98 -9.78
C HIS A 7 14.21 7.52 -10.23
N TRP A 8 15.35 6.86 -10.46
CA TRP A 8 15.39 5.45 -10.83
C TRP A 8 14.80 4.55 -9.73
N LEU A 9 15.11 4.84 -8.46
CA LEU A 9 14.57 4.10 -7.32
C LEU A 9 13.05 4.26 -7.21
N ARG A 10 12.57 5.51 -7.25
CA ARG A 10 11.12 5.81 -7.22
C ARG A 10 10.39 5.10 -8.36
N HIS A 11 10.91 5.22 -9.58
CA HIS A 11 10.28 4.58 -10.75
C HIS A 11 10.20 3.06 -10.59
N THR A 12 11.29 2.44 -10.11
CA THR A 12 11.35 0.99 -9.91
C THR A 12 10.35 0.53 -8.86
N THR A 13 10.28 1.22 -7.71
CA THR A 13 9.30 0.92 -6.66
C THR A 13 7.87 1.07 -7.18
N LEU A 14 7.54 2.18 -7.83
CA LEU A 14 6.19 2.42 -8.36
C LEU A 14 5.79 1.40 -9.43
N THR A 15 6.71 1.07 -10.34
CA THR A 15 6.46 0.06 -11.38
C THR A 15 6.19 -1.31 -10.78
N TRP A 16 6.95 -1.68 -9.75
CA TRP A 16 6.71 -2.93 -9.04
C TRP A 16 5.35 -2.94 -8.36
N VAL A 17 5.02 -1.88 -7.60
CA VAL A 17 3.73 -1.76 -6.89
C VAL A 17 2.56 -1.82 -7.87
N GLU A 18 2.62 -1.10 -8.99
CA GLU A 18 1.56 -1.07 -9.99
C GLU A 18 1.26 -2.45 -10.59
N ARG A 19 2.30 -3.26 -10.83
CA ARG A 19 2.14 -4.61 -11.39
C ARG A 19 1.53 -5.62 -10.40
N HIS A 20 1.76 -5.43 -9.10
CA HIS A 20 1.32 -6.40 -8.08
C HIS A 20 0.01 -5.99 -7.42
N PHE A 21 -0.25 -4.69 -7.30
CA PHE A 21 -1.37 -4.14 -6.52
C PHE A 21 -2.26 -3.18 -7.34
N GLY A 22 -1.85 -2.84 -8.56
CA GLY A 22 -2.63 -1.99 -9.46
C GLY A 22 -2.35 -0.49 -9.34
N HIS A 23 -2.92 0.26 -10.28
CA HIS A 23 -2.63 1.68 -10.50
C HIS A 23 -3.06 2.58 -9.33
N ALA A 24 -4.20 2.26 -8.69
CA ALA A 24 -4.72 2.99 -7.54
C ALA A 24 -3.71 3.08 -6.38
N ILE A 25 -3.10 1.94 -6.04
CA ILE A 25 -2.13 1.80 -4.95
C ILE A 25 -0.78 2.42 -5.35
N ALA A 26 -0.36 2.29 -6.61
CA ALA A 26 0.85 2.94 -7.12
C ALA A 26 0.74 4.48 -7.11
N ARG A 27 -0.41 5.03 -7.53
CA ARG A 27 -0.69 6.47 -7.49
C ARG A 27 -0.68 7.01 -6.07
N ALA A 28 -1.25 6.26 -5.13
CA ALA A 28 -1.21 6.55 -3.72
C ALA A 28 0.25 6.54 -3.19
N TYR A 29 1.03 5.50 -3.51
CA TYR A 29 2.48 5.44 -3.20
C TYR A 29 3.28 6.65 -3.72
N ALA A 30 2.88 7.23 -4.84
CA ALA A 30 3.50 8.42 -5.41
C ALA A 30 3.18 9.72 -4.64
N GLY A 31 2.25 9.68 -3.68
CA GLY A 31 1.76 10.84 -2.92
C GLY A 31 0.62 11.58 -3.63
N HIS A 32 0.04 11.03 -4.70
CA HIS A 32 -0.96 11.71 -5.52
C HIS A 32 -2.41 11.39 -5.06
N HIS A 33 -2.71 11.59 -3.77
CA HIS A 33 -4.01 11.25 -3.16
C HIS A 33 -5.04 12.39 -3.21
N ASP A 34 -4.56 13.64 -3.23
CA ASP A 34 -5.39 14.81 -2.93
C ASP A 34 -5.92 15.57 -4.16
N HIS A 35 -5.48 15.20 -5.37
CA HIS A 35 -5.98 15.82 -6.60
C HIS A 35 -6.89 14.83 -7.36
N PRO A 36 -8.23 14.97 -7.27
CA PRO A 36 -9.13 14.26 -8.16
C PRO A 36 -9.00 14.89 -9.54
N ASP A 37 -8.00 14.44 -10.30
CA ASP A 37 -7.77 14.85 -11.70
C ASP A 37 -8.98 14.48 -12.58
N ASP A 38 -9.76 13.48 -12.14
CA ASP A 38 -11.03 13.08 -12.72
C ASP A 38 -12.03 12.69 -11.61
N SER A 39 -13.30 13.07 -11.81
CA SER A 39 -14.45 12.73 -10.96
C SER A 39 -14.60 11.23 -10.71
N THR A 40 -14.18 10.40 -11.66
CA THR A 40 -14.23 8.93 -11.54
C THR A 40 -13.13 8.37 -10.65
N SER A 41 -12.04 9.13 -10.43
CA SER A 41 -10.90 8.69 -9.61
C SER A 41 -11.25 8.50 -8.14
N ILE A 42 -12.42 9.00 -7.68
CA ILE A 42 -12.90 8.81 -6.31
C ILE A 42 -13.22 7.34 -6.00
N TYR A 43 -13.66 6.57 -7.02
CA TYR A 43 -14.07 5.18 -6.88
C TYR A 43 -12.90 4.20 -6.93
N THR A 44 -11.74 4.67 -7.42
CA THR A 44 -10.51 3.88 -7.58
C THR A 44 -9.42 4.35 -6.63
N ARG A 45 -9.78 5.02 -5.52
CA ARG A 45 -8.79 5.45 -4.50
C ARG A 45 -8.38 4.28 -3.63
N ALA A 46 -7.08 4.06 -3.55
CA ALA A 46 -6.51 3.12 -2.58
C ALA A 46 -6.71 3.63 -1.14
N GLN A 47 -7.03 2.71 -0.24
CA GLN A 47 -7.22 2.93 1.18
C GLN A 47 -5.95 2.61 1.97
N LEU A 48 -5.81 3.19 3.16
CA LEU A 48 -4.61 3.02 3.99
C LEU A 48 -4.22 1.54 4.26
N PRO A 49 -5.16 0.61 4.51
CA PRO A 49 -4.79 -0.80 4.69
C PRO A 49 -4.26 -1.50 3.44
N GLU A 50 -4.69 -1.05 2.26
CA GLU A 50 -4.19 -1.56 0.98
C GLU A 50 -2.73 -1.11 0.76
N LEU A 51 -2.42 0.15 1.11
CA LEU A 51 -1.04 0.65 1.10
C LEU A 51 -0.16 -0.11 2.10
N ALA A 52 -0.65 -0.33 3.32
CA ALA A 52 0.07 -1.08 4.35
C ALA A 52 0.40 -2.51 3.90
N THR A 53 -0.53 -3.16 3.21
CA THR A 53 -0.34 -4.51 2.67
C THR A 53 0.70 -4.54 1.54
N ALA A 54 0.66 -3.55 0.63
CA ALA A 54 1.66 -3.41 -0.41
C ALA A 54 3.07 -3.15 0.16
N LEU A 55 3.16 -2.34 1.23
CA LEU A 55 4.41 -2.07 1.93
C LEU A 55 4.96 -3.31 2.65
N ALA A 56 4.10 -4.03 3.38
CA ALA A 56 4.48 -5.27 4.04
C ALA A 56 5.01 -6.30 3.03
N THR A 57 4.34 -6.45 1.90
CA THR A 57 4.75 -7.37 0.84
C THR A 57 6.07 -6.96 0.19
N LEU A 58 6.27 -5.66 -0.07
CA LEU A 58 7.51 -5.15 -0.69
C LEU A 58 8.73 -5.33 0.21
N THR A 59 8.55 -5.18 1.52
CA THR A 59 9.64 -5.22 2.50
C THR A 59 9.84 -6.58 3.14
N GLY A 60 8.83 -7.44 3.13
CA GLY A 60 8.81 -8.70 3.89
C GLY A 60 8.53 -8.52 5.38
N GLU A 61 8.31 -7.28 5.84
CA GLU A 61 8.10 -6.96 7.25
C GLU A 61 6.60 -6.83 7.56
N PRO A 62 6.10 -7.37 8.68
CA PRO A 62 4.69 -7.26 9.05
C PRO A 62 4.29 -5.80 9.33
N HIS A 63 3.15 -5.36 8.82
CA HIS A 63 2.64 -4.01 9.04
C HIS A 63 1.38 -4.04 9.91
N PRO A 64 1.26 -3.23 10.98
CA PRO A 64 0.12 -3.25 11.91
C PRO A 64 -1.23 -2.81 11.31
N LEU A 65 -1.24 -2.37 10.05
CA LEU A 65 -2.43 -1.85 9.35
C LEU A 65 -2.79 -2.69 8.12
N THR A 66 -2.21 -3.89 7.96
CA THR A 66 -2.60 -4.77 6.86
C THR A 66 -4.06 -5.15 6.94
N LEU A 67 -4.67 -5.47 5.78
CA LEU A 67 -6.05 -5.96 5.69
C LEU A 67 -6.28 -7.24 6.51
N GLU A 68 -5.20 -7.98 6.78
CA GLU A 68 -5.16 -9.07 7.75
C GLU A 68 -4.51 -8.57 9.06
N GLN A 69 -5.29 -7.99 9.96
CA GLN A 69 -5.09 -8.26 11.38
C GLN A 69 -6.09 -9.35 11.74
N PRO A 70 -5.73 -10.65 11.67
CA PRO A 70 -6.49 -11.63 12.44
C PRO A 70 -6.47 -11.14 13.88
N ASP A 71 -7.65 -10.99 14.47
CA ASP A 71 -7.83 -10.49 15.82
C ASP A 71 -6.78 -11.10 16.76
N THR A 72 -5.72 -10.35 17.07
CA THR A 72 -4.81 -10.69 18.17
C THR A 72 -5.50 -10.22 19.45
N HIS A 73 -6.70 -10.75 19.68
CA HIS A 73 -7.29 -10.83 20.99
C HIS A 73 -7.39 -12.32 21.29
N PRO A 74 -6.66 -12.87 22.28
CA PRO A 74 -6.95 -14.22 22.74
C PRO A 74 -8.44 -14.27 23.11
N PRO A 75 -9.17 -15.37 22.84
CA PRO A 75 -10.54 -15.48 23.30
C PRO A 75 -10.51 -15.31 24.82
N ALA A 76 -10.97 -14.15 25.31
CA ALA A 76 -11.16 -13.95 26.72
C ALA A 76 -12.15 -15.02 27.17
N ASP A 77 -11.62 -15.97 27.92
CA ASP A 77 -12.33 -17.04 28.62
C ASP A 77 -13.61 -16.47 29.24
N ARG A 78 -14.75 -16.74 28.61
CA ARG A 78 -16.08 -16.52 29.20
C ARG A 78 -16.60 -17.86 29.71
N THR A 79 -15.87 -18.42 30.67
CA THR A 79 -16.39 -19.42 31.58
C THR A 79 -16.61 -18.77 32.94
N ARG A 80 -17.77 -18.12 33.14
CA ARG A 80 -18.49 -18.13 34.43
C ARG A 80 -19.88 -17.50 34.33
#